data_AF-A0A838FHH7-F1
#
_entry.id   AF-A0A838FHH7-F1
#
_cell.length_a   1.000
_cell.length_b   1.000
_cell.length_c   1.000
_cell.angle_alpha   90.00
_cell.angle_beta   90.00
_cell.angle_gamma   90.00
#
_symmetry.space_group_name_H-M   'P 1'
#
loop_
_entity.id
_entity.type
_entity.pdbx_description
1 polymer ?
#
loop_
_entity_poly.entity_id
_entity_poly.type
_entity_poly.pdbx_seq_one_letter_code
_entity_poly.pdbx_strand_id
1 'polypeptide(L)'
;IMLDREHLGILDVSTRRNAFGRQLQSFEVDLAADAQAPDVPEADGPVRAVFIRAPWVEEPGDDVEVLAEVDGHPVAVREGDVLAVAFHPEITGERRFHRWLLERIAERRASKEGTR
;
A
#
# COMPACT_ATOMS: atom_id res chain seq x y z
N ILE A 1 2.80 -10.68 -7.19
CA ILE A 1 2.52 -11.73 -6.18
C ILE A 1 1.44 -11.15 -5.29
N MET A 2 0.38 -11.90 -4.97
CA MET A 2 -0.74 -11.40 -4.14
C MET A 2 -0.52 -11.82 -2.69
N LEU A 3 -0.83 -10.93 -1.73
CA LEU A 3 -0.63 -11.16 -0.29
C LEU A 3 -1.90 -11.67 0.43
N ASP A 4 -3.01 -11.76 -0.30
CA ASP A 4 -4.35 -12.06 0.19
C ASP A 4 -4.53 -13.51 0.68
N ARG A 5 -5.67 -13.75 1.33
CA ARG A 5 -6.05 -15.02 1.99
C ARG A 5 -5.89 -16.25 1.10
N GLU A 6 -6.17 -16.12 -0.20
CA GLU A 6 -6.17 -17.23 -1.17
C GLU A 6 -4.79 -17.47 -1.81
N HIS A 7 -3.76 -16.67 -1.49
CA HIS A 7 -2.43 -16.80 -2.07
C HIS A 7 -1.35 -16.98 -1.00
N LEU A 8 -0.63 -15.92 -0.62
CA LEU A 8 0.40 -16.02 0.42
C LEU A 8 -0.17 -15.97 1.83
N GLY A 9 -1.41 -15.50 2.02
CA GLY A 9 -2.05 -15.42 3.33
C GLY A 9 -1.28 -14.56 4.33
N ILE A 10 -0.59 -13.52 3.85
CA ILE A 10 0.20 -12.60 4.70
C ILE A 10 -0.68 -11.44 5.18
N LEU A 11 -1.66 -11.03 4.36
CA LEU A 11 -2.65 -10.02 4.68
C LEU A 11 -4.04 -10.64 4.73
N ASP A 12 -4.84 -10.25 5.72
CA ASP A 12 -6.26 -10.60 5.84
C ASP A 12 -7.14 -9.77 4.89
N VAL A 13 -6.88 -9.89 3.60
CA VAL A 13 -7.65 -9.20 2.54
C VAL A 13 -8.11 -10.20 1.50
N SER A 14 -9.16 -9.87 0.76
CA SER A 14 -9.45 -10.47 -0.55
C SER A 14 -9.09 -9.49 -1.67
N THR A 15 -8.60 -9.99 -2.81
CA THR A 15 -8.14 -9.13 -3.89
C THR A 15 -8.66 -9.55 -5.26
N ARG A 16 -8.90 -8.55 -6.11
CA ARG A 16 -9.24 -8.76 -7.52
C ARG A 16 -8.10 -8.33 -8.42
N ARG A 17 -7.64 -9.24 -9.28
CA ARG A 17 -6.55 -8.97 -10.23
C ARG A 17 -7.03 -8.15 -11.42
N ASN A 18 -6.18 -7.23 -11.92
CA ASN A 18 -6.43 -6.42 -13.14
C ASN A 18 -7.81 -5.73 -13.13
N ALA A 19 -8.17 -5.16 -12.00
CA ALA A 19 -9.56 -4.90 -11.70
C ALA A 19 -10.08 -3.60 -12.35
N PHE A 20 -9.18 -2.65 -12.66
CA PHE A 20 -9.47 -1.39 -13.36
C PHE A 20 -9.83 -1.52 -14.87
N GLY A 21 -10.01 -2.73 -15.39
CA GLY A 21 -10.53 -2.99 -16.74
C GLY A 21 -9.47 -3.06 -17.87
N ARG A 22 -9.93 -3.45 -19.08
CA ARG A 22 -9.07 -3.79 -20.24
C ARG A 22 -8.56 -2.59 -21.04
N GLN A 23 -9.19 -1.42 -20.93
CA GLN A 23 -8.91 -0.27 -21.81
C GLN A 23 -7.83 0.68 -21.26
N LEU A 24 -7.55 0.64 -19.95
CA LEU A 24 -6.52 1.44 -19.30
C LEU A 24 -5.31 0.55 -18.97
N GLN A 25 -4.54 0.20 -20.01
CA GLN A 25 -3.21 -0.36 -19.79
C GLN A 25 -2.32 0.75 -19.26
N SER A 26 -2.20 0.80 -17.94
CA SER A 26 -1.58 1.85 -17.14
C SER A 26 -2.34 3.18 -17.09
N PHE A 27 -2.45 3.73 -15.88
CA PHE A 27 -3.03 5.05 -15.63
C PHE A 27 -2.33 5.70 -14.44
N GLU A 28 -2.45 7.02 -14.36
CA GLU A 28 -1.93 7.83 -13.28
C GLU A 28 -3.06 8.53 -12.54
N VAL A 29 -2.97 8.59 -11.22
CA VAL A 29 -3.88 9.38 -10.39
C VAL A 29 -3.09 9.99 -9.24
N ASP A 30 -3.47 11.21 -8.86
CA ASP A 30 -3.02 11.83 -7.63
C ASP A 30 -3.93 11.32 -6.50
N LEU A 31 -3.42 10.44 -5.65
CA LEU A 31 -4.11 10.05 -4.44
C LEU A 31 -4.12 11.26 -3.50
N ALA A 32 -5.26 11.54 -2.90
CA ALA A 32 -5.46 12.71 -2.05
C ALA A 32 -4.50 12.71 -0.85
N ALA A 33 -4.29 13.85 -0.19
CA ALA A 33 -3.27 13.97 0.86
C ALA A 33 -3.57 13.10 2.11
N ASP A 34 -4.82 12.68 2.28
CA ASP A 34 -5.28 11.70 3.26
C ASP A 34 -4.98 10.25 2.85
N ALA A 35 -4.54 10.01 1.60
CA ALA A 35 -3.93 8.77 1.15
C ALA A 35 -2.54 8.63 1.80
N GLN A 36 -2.55 8.24 3.06
CA GLN A 36 -1.40 8.27 3.94
C GLN A 36 -0.46 7.12 3.59
N ALA A 37 0.79 7.42 3.25
CA ALA A 37 1.83 6.49 3.66
C ALA A 37 1.77 6.43 5.19
N PRO A 38 1.74 5.23 5.82
CA PRO A 38 1.52 5.14 7.24
C PRO A 38 2.58 5.95 7.97
N ASP A 39 2.19 6.73 8.98
CA ASP A 39 3.11 7.47 9.86
C ASP A 39 3.98 8.53 9.14
N VAL A 40 3.68 8.92 7.89
CA VAL A 40 4.38 9.99 7.15
C VAL A 40 3.58 11.31 7.24
N PRO A 41 4.19 12.43 7.68
CA PRO A 41 3.48 13.70 7.83
C PRO A 41 2.79 14.17 6.54
N GLU A 42 1.60 14.75 6.67
CA GLU A 42 0.75 15.35 5.59
C GLU A 42 1.47 16.39 4.70
N ALA A 43 2.68 16.81 5.06
CA ALA A 43 3.33 18.02 4.54
C ALA A 43 3.81 17.95 3.07
N ASP A 44 3.77 16.79 2.41
CA ASP A 44 4.36 16.60 1.06
C ASP A 44 3.35 16.60 -0.10
N GLY A 45 2.07 16.91 0.15
CA GLY A 45 1.05 16.98 -0.90
C GLY A 45 0.59 15.61 -1.43
N PRO A 46 -0.16 15.57 -2.56
CA PRO A 46 -0.75 14.33 -3.07
C PRO A 46 0.30 13.29 -3.44
N VAL A 47 -0.08 12.01 -3.37
CA VAL A 47 0.77 10.89 -3.83
C VAL A 47 0.49 10.66 -5.31
N ARG A 48 1.48 10.91 -6.17
CA ARG A 48 1.39 10.53 -7.58
C ARG A 48 1.54 9.02 -7.70
N ALA A 49 0.45 8.33 -8.05
CA ALA A 49 0.40 6.88 -8.16
C ALA A 49 0.25 6.42 -9.62
N VAL A 50 1.17 5.57 -10.06
CA VAL A 50 1.13 4.89 -11.37
C VAL A 50 0.63 3.47 -11.18
N PHE A 51 -0.48 3.12 -11.80
CA PHE A 51 -1.06 1.79 -11.75
C PHE A 51 -0.73 1.06 -13.05
N ILE A 52 -0.19 -0.16 -12.98
CA ILE A 52 0.08 -0.99 -14.16
C ILE A 52 -0.50 -2.38 -13.91
N ARG A 53 -1.58 -2.73 -14.64
CA ARG A 53 -2.26 -4.03 -14.45
C ARG A 53 -2.60 -4.30 -12.97
N ALA A 54 -3.00 -3.23 -12.29
CA ALA A 54 -3.11 -3.21 -10.85
C ALA A 54 -4.31 -4.04 -10.35
N PRO A 55 -4.15 -4.75 -9.22
CA PRO A 55 -5.28 -5.26 -8.47
C PRO A 55 -5.94 -4.14 -7.63
N TRP A 56 -7.08 -4.45 -7.01
CA TRP A 56 -7.57 -3.73 -5.83
C TRP A 56 -7.95 -4.72 -4.73
N VAL A 57 -8.11 -4.22 -3.51
CA VAL A 57 -8.70 -4.99 -2.41
C VAL A 57 -10.22 -4.96 -2.56
N GLU A 58 -10.88 -6.11 -2.45
CA GLU A 58 -12.35 -6.20 -2.46
C GLU A 58 -12.91 -6.17 -1.04
N GLU A 59 -12.24 -6.84 -0.10
CA GLU A 59 -12.68 -6.93 1.29
C GLU A 59 -11.46 -6.93 2.22
N PRO A 60 -11.23 -5.84 2.98
CA PRO A 60 -10.27 -5.86 4.07
C PRO A 60 -10.84 -6.58 5.31
N GLY A 61 -9.98 -7.24 6.08
CA GLY A 61 -10.30 -7.79 7.39
C GLY A 61 -10.33 -6.72 8.48
N ASP A 62 -10.74 -7.11 9.69
CA ASP A 62 -11.01 -6.17 10.79
C ASP A 62 -9.76 -5.40 11.26
N ASP A 63 -8.58 -6.03 11.21
CA ASP A 63 -7.31 -5.43 11.63
C ASP A 63 -6.55 -4.76 10.47
N VAL A 64 -7.15 -4.71 9.27
CA VAL A 64 -6.53 -4.11 8.08
C VAL A 64 -6.88 -2.63 7.99
N GLU A 65 -5.86 -1.79 8.02
CA GLU A 65 -5.96 -0.36 7.82
C GLU A 65 -5.97 -0.02 6.32
N VAL A 66 -7.02 0.65 5.85
CA VAL A 66 -7.06 1.21 4.49
C VAL A 66 -6.38 2.57 4.49
N LEU A 67 -5.32 2.66 3.70
CA LEU A 67 -4.45 3.84 3.64
C LEU A 67 -4.75 4.74 2.45
N ALA A 68 -5.26 4.18 1.35
CA ALA A 68 -5.62 4.92 0.15
C ALA A 68 -6.64 4.16 -0.69
N GLU A 69 -7.52 4.91 -1.36
CA GLU A 69 -8.54 4.38 -2.26
C GLU A 69 -8.54 5.10 -3.62
N VAL A 70 -8.98 4.40 -4.66
CA VAL A 70 -9.32 4.96 -5.97
C VAL A 70 -10.73 4.50 -6.31
N ASP A 71 -11.63 5.44 -6.57
CA ASP A 71 -13.04 5.17 -6.86
C ASP A 71 -13.71 4.24 -5.83
N GLY A 72 -13.38 4.41 -4.54
CA GLY A 72 -13.90 3.59 -3.43
C GLY A 72 -13.29 2.19 -3.32
N HIS A 73 -12.24 1.88 -4.08
CA HIS A 73 -11.51 0.61 -3.98
C HIS A 73 -10.17 0.83 -3.29
N PRO A 74 -9.85 0.08 -2.20
CA PRO A 74 -8.56 0.20 -1.55
C PRO A 74 -7.40 -0.23 -2.46
N VAL A 75 -6.40 0.63 -2.52
CA VAL A 75 -5.17 0.48 -3.32
C VAL A 75 -3.89 0.56 -2.51
N ALA A 76 -3.98 0.99 -1.25
CA ALA A 76 -2.93 0.84 -0.26
C ALA A 76 -3.55 0.38 1.06
N VAL A 77 -2.98 -0.67 1.66
CA VAL A 77 -3.44 -1.23 2.93
C VAL A 77 -2.27 -1.63 3.80
N ARG A 78 -2.50 -1.68 5.12
CA ARG A 78 -1.54 -2.12 6.11
C ARG A 78 -2.18 -3.06 7.11
N GLU A 79 -1.42 -4.07 7.52
CA GLU A 79 -1.74 -4.93 8.66
C GLU A 79 -0.46 -5.18 9.46
N GLY A 80 -0.40 -4.66 10.67
CA GLY A 80 0.82 -4.69 11.49
C GLY A 80 2.03 -4.05 10.79
N ASP A 81 3.00 -4.87 10.37
CA ASP A 81 4.22 -4.47 9.66
C ASP A 81 4.21 -4.76 8.17
N VAL A 82 3.08 -5.22 7.65
CA VAL A 82 2.94 -5.53 6.24
C VAL A 82 2.22 -4.37 5.58
N LEU A 83 2.87 -3.78 4.58
CA LEU A 83 2.32 -2.74 3.71
C LEU A 83 2.15 -3.32 2.31
N ALA A 84 0.96 -3.16 1.74
CA ALA A 84 0.68 -3.47 0.34
C ALA A 84 0.21 -2.23 -0.39
N VAL A 85 0.75 -2.04 -1.61
CA VAL A 85 0.33 -1.00 -2.55
C VAL A 85 0.05 -1.64 -3.91
N ALA A 86 -1.00 -1.18 -4.58
CA ALA A 86 -1.42 -1.63 -5.90
C ALA A 86 -0.80 -0.81 -7.05
N PHE A 87 -0.10 0.28 -6.71
CA PHE A 87 0.61 1.16 -7.63
C PHE A 87 2.13 1.02 -7.47
N HIS A 88 2.84 1.72 -8.35
CA HIS A 88 4.29 1.69 -8.48
C HIS A 88 4.93 3.00 -8.00
N PRO A 89 5.16 3.17 -6.67
CA PRO A 89 5.79 4.38 -6.14
C PRO A 89 7.21 4.61 -6.68
N GLU A 90 7.90 3.54 -7.09
CA GLU A 90 9.24 3.60 -7.67
C GLU A 90 9.28 4.30 -9.03
N ILE A 91 8.17 4.29 -9.78
CA ILE A 91 8.10 4.90 -11.12
C ILE A 91 7.93 6.41 -11.00
N THR A 92 7.24 6.89 -9.98
CA THR A 92 6.93 8.31 -9.77
C THR A 92 7.95 9.03 -8.91
N GLY A 93 8.95 8.30 -8.38
CA GLY A 93 9.91 8.83 -7.42
C GLY A 93 9.30 9.09 -6.04
N GLU A 94 8.14 8.49 -5.76
CA GLU A 94 7.45 8.59 -4.49
C GLU A 94 8.22 7.79 -3.43
N ARG A 95 8.87 8.50 -2.51
CA ARG A 95 9.80 7.91 -1.54
C ARG A 95 9.14 7.61 -0.20
N ARG A 96 7.92 8.09 0.04
CA ARG A 96 7.25 7.95 1.36
C ARG A 96 7.03 6.48 1.76
N PHE A 97 6.55 5.64 0.85
CA PHE A 97 6.35 4.19 1.12
C PHE A 97 7.68 3.44 1.36
N HIS A 98 8.71 3.77 0.59
CA HIS A 98 10.04 3.19 0.78
C HIS A 98 10.69 3.64 2.10
N ARG A 99 10.50 4.90 2.48
CA ARG A 99 10.98 5.44 3.75
C ARG A 99 10.32 4.74 4.92
N TRP A 100 8.99 4.60 4.89
CA TRP A 100 8.25 3.88 5.91
C TRP A 100 8.78 2.45 6.12
N LEU A 101 9.04 1.71 5.04
CA LEU A 101 9.60 0.36 5.13
C LEU A 101 10.96 0.35 5.85
N LEU A 102 11.85 1.30 5.51
CA LEU A 102 13.18 1.40 6.12
C LEU A 102 13.10 1.79 7.61
N GLU A 103 12.22 2.73 7.95
CA GLU A 103 11.96 3.15 9.33
C GLU A 103 11.45 1.97 10.16
N ARG A 104 10.47 1.21 9.64
CA ARG A 104 9.95 0.03 10.34
C ARG A 104 11.00 -1.07 10.55
N ILE A 105 11.89 -1.28 9.58
CA ILE A 105 13.03 -2.20 9.73
C ILE A 105 13.99 -1.71 10.82
N ALA A 106 14.27 -0.41 10.88
CA ALA A 106 15.14 0.18 11.90
C ALA A 106 14.54 0.02 13.31
N GLU A 107 13.25 0.31 13.47
CA GLU A 107 12.50 0.13 14.72
C GLU A 107 12.55 -1.33 15.19
N ARG A 108 12.24 -2.28 14.29
CA ARG A 108 12.28 -3.71 14.60
C ARG A 108 13.67 -4.21 15.01
N ARG A 109 14.74 -3.62 14.47
CA ARG A 109 16.12 -3.93 14.90
C ARG A 109 16.37 -3.40 16.30
N ALA A 110 16.03 -2.15 16.58
CA ALA A 110 16.21 -1.54 17.89
C ALA A 110 15.47 -2.31 19.01
N SER A 111 14.22 -2.75 18.76
CA SER A 111 13.46 -3.53 19.74
C SER A 111 14.07 -4.91 20.02
N LYS A 112 14.71 -5.55 19.03
CA LYS A 112 15.39 -6.84 19.21
C LYS A 112 16.70 -6.70 19.98
N GLU A 113 17.39 -5.57 19.84
CA GLU A 113 18.67 -5.29 20.50
C GLU A 113 18.49 -4.93 21.98
N GLY A 114 17.38 -4.28 22.36
CA GLY A 114 17.03 -3.99 23.76
C GLY A 114 16.46 -5.16 24.56
N THR A 115 16.20 -6.31 23.93
CA THR A 115 15.66 -7.53 24.57
C THR A 115 16.75 -8.61 24.79
N ARG A 116 18.00 -8.34 24.39
CA ARG A 116 19.17 -9.20 24.61
C ARG A 116 20.08 -8.63 25.70
#